data_AF-A0A8C6Y2G3-F1
#
_entry.id   AF-A0A8C6Y2G3-F1
#
_cell.length_a   1.000
_cell.length_b   1.000
_cell.length_c   1.000
_cell.angle_alpha   90.00
_cell.angle_beta   90.00
_cell.angle_gamma   90.00
#
_symmetry.space_group_name_H-M   'P 1'
#
loop_
_entity.id
_entity.type
_entity.pdbx_description
1 polymer ?
#
loop_
_entity_poly.entity_id
_entity_poly.type
_entity_poly.pdbx_seq_one_letter_code
_entity_poly.pdbx_strand_id
1 'polypeptide(L)'
;MFCLTKIEQQHKRRRTSETAEVEEMLEDLISTLGEESSSPLESNVDNVTKVLEAHLPNFKSKILRLLCTVARLLPQKMTLYTTLVGLLNATNYNFGGEFVEAMIRQLKECMKVNLYNEAVYLVRFLSDLVNCHVIAAPSMVAMFESFVNVTQEEDVPQVRCDWYVYAFLSSLPWVGKELYEKKDTEMEHILSTVENYLKRRQKTHVPMLQVWSVDKPHPQEEYLDCLWAQIQKMKKDHWQERHILRPYLAFDSVLCEALQHNLPPFTAPPHAADSVYPMPRVTFRMFDYTDDPEGPIMPGSHSVERFVIEENLHCIIRSFWKERMTW
;
A
#
# COMPACT_ATOMS: atom_id res chain seq x y z
N MET A 1 -45.24 25.45 24.65
CA MET A 1 -43.76 25.52 24.51
C MET A 1 -43.04 24.24 24.96
N PHE A 2 -43.42 23.59 26.06
CA PHE A 2 -42.73 22.39 26.59
C PHE A 2 -42.92 21.05 25.83
N CYS A 3 -43.98 20.91 25.02
CA CYS A 3 -44.25 19.66 24.29
C CYS A 3 -43.44 19.56 22.98
N LEU A 4 -43.23 20.69 22.29
CA LEU A 4 -42.44 20.78 21.06
C LEU A 4 -40.96 20.44 21.30
N THR A 5 -40.39 20.91 22.42
CA THR A 5 -39.00 20.62 22.81
C THR A 5 -38.72 19.16 23.15
N LYS A 6 -39.72 18.40 23.63
CA LYS A 6 -39.56 16.95 23.90
C LYS A 6 -39.61 16.12 22.62
N ILE A 7 -40.49 16.48 21.69
CA ILE A 7 -40.59 15.81 20.37
C ILE A 7 -39.33 16.07 19.55
N GLU A 8 -38.81 17.30 19.56
CA GLU A 8 -37.53 17.65 18.92
C GLU A 8 -36.34 16.89 19.52
N GLN A 9 -36.28 16.74 20.85
CA GLN A 9 -35.22 15.96 21.51
C GLN A 9 -35.32 14.46 21.21
N GLN A 10 -36.53 13.91 21.12
CA GLN A 10 -36.77 12.51 20.80
C GLN A 10 -36.50 12.20 19.32
N HIS A 11 -36.89 13.09 18.41
CA HIS A 11 -36.52 13.03 16.99
C HIS A 11 -35.01 13.19 16.79
N LYS A 12 -34.36 14.08 17.54
CA LYS A 12 -32.90 14.24 17.51
C LYS A 12 -32.18 12.98 17.97
N ARG A 13 -32.62 12.36 19.09
CA ARG A 13 -32.08 11.08 19.57
C ARG A 13 -32.28 9.94 18.58
N ARG A 14 -33.47 9.83 17.97
CA ARG A 14 -33.78 8.81 16.97
C ARG A 14 -32.95 8.98 15.70
N ARG A 15 -32.80 10.21 15.21
CA ARG A 15 -31.97 10.55 14.05
C ARG A 15 -30.48 10.29 14.30
N THR A 16 -30.01 10.47 15.53
CA THR A 16 -28.64 10.09 15.93
C THR A 16 -28.43 8.57 15.92
N SER A 17 -29.43 7.78 16.33
CA SER A 17 -29.39 6.30 16.23
C SER A 17 -29.33 5.84 14.78
N GLU A 18 -30.23 6.35 13.94
CA GLU A 18 -30.30 6.00 12.51
C GLU A 18 -29.01 6.39 11.75
N THR A 19 -28.37 7.50 12.14
CA THR A 19 -27.08 7.90 11.55
C THR A 19 -25.95 6.93 11.96
N ALA A 20 -25.92 6.51 13.23
CA ALA A 20 -24.91 5.58 13.73
C ALA A 20 -25.04 4.19 13.10
N GLU A 21 -26.27 3.70 12.92
CA GLU A 21 -26.56 2.42 12.25
C GLU A 21 -26.04 2.41 10.80
N VAL A 22 -26.21 3.52 10.06
CA VAL A 22 -25.66 3.64 8.70
C VAL A 22 -24.13 3.70 8.72
N GLU A 23 -23.53 4.41 9.68
CA GLU A 23 -22.07 4.45 9.80
C GLU A 23 -21.45 3.07 10.09
N GLU A 24 -22.10 2.27 10.93
CA GLU A 24 -21.71 0.88 11.25
C GLU A 24 -21.85 -0.02 10.03
N MET A 25 -22.99 0.05 9.32
CA MET A 25 -23.20 -0.66 8.06
C MET A 25 -22.13 -0.33 7.01
N LEU A 26 -21.74 0.94 6.85
CA LEU A 26 -20.68 1.35 5.91
C LEU A 26 -19.31 0.79 6.32
N GLU A 27 -19.04 0.70 7.62
CA GLU A 27 -17.81 0.14 8.17
C GLU A 27 -17.73 -1.38 7.97
N ASP A 28 -18.83 -2.09 8.19
CA ASP A 28 -18.95 -3.52 7.92
C ASP A 28 -18.77 -3.83 6.44
N LEU A 29 -19.45 -3.09 5.54
CA LEU A 29 -19.33 -3.29 4.10
C LEU A 29 -17.90 -3.11 3.59
N ILE A 30 -17.18 -2.09 4.08
CA ILE A 30 -15.79 -1.84 3.68
C ILE A 30 -14.85 -2.88 4.29
N SER A 31 -15.01 -3.23 5.57
CA SER A 31 -14.10 -4.16 6.26
C SER A 31 -14.21 -5.59 5.70
N THR A 32 -15.43 -6.05 5.42
CA THR A 32 -15.73 -7.40 4.92
C THR A 32 -15.54 -7.57 3.41
N LEU A 33 -15.27 -6.50 2.64
CA LEU A 33 -15.11 -6.58 1.19
C LEU A 33 -14.03 -7.59 0.79
N GLY A 34 -14.39 -8.64 0.02
CA GLY A 34 -13.44 -9.67 -0.42
C GLY A 34 -13.30 -10.87 0.53
N GLU A 35 -14.14 -10.96 1.56
CA GLU A 35 -14.37 -12.21 2.29
C GLU A 35 -15.21 -13.20 1.44
N GLU A 36 -15.29 -14.45 1.90
CA GLU A 36 -16.05 -15.50 1.21
C GLU A 36 -17.50 -15.05 0.95
N SER A 37 -17.91 -15.13 -0.30
CA SER A 37 -19.24 -14.71 -0.75
C SER A 37 -19.72 -15.64 -1.85
N SER A 38 -21.03 -15.82 -1.96
CA SER A 38 -21.66 -16.55 -3.06
C SER A 38 -21.54 -15.83 -4.40
N SER A 39 -21.26 -14.53 -4.37
CA SER A 39 -21.18 -13.67 -5.57
C SER A 39 -19.73 -13.48 -6.01
N PRO A 40 -19.47 -13.34 -7.32
CA PRO A 40 -18.15 -13.02 -7.84
C PRO A 40 -17.56 -11.76 -7.20
N LEU A 41 -16.24 -11.72 -7.04
CA LEU A 41 -15.52 -10.63 -6.38
C LEU A 41 -15.82 -9.27 -7.04
N GLU A 42 -15.85 -9.24 -8.36
CA GLU A 42 -16.15 -8.07 -9.18
C GLU A 42 -17.56 -7.56 -8.89
N SER A 43 -18.54 -8.46 -8.77
CA SER A 43 -19.91 -8.07 -8.44
C SER A 43 -20.00 -7.51 -7.02
N ASN A 44 -19.25 -8.05 -6.06
CA ASN A 44 -19.22 -7.51 -4.69
C ASN A 44 -18.60 -6.11 -4.66
N VAL A 45 -17.49 -5.90 -5.36
CA VAL A 45 -16.84 -4.58 -5.47
C VAL A 45 -17.78 -3.55 -6.11
N ASP A 46 -18.44 -3.90 -7.21
CA ASP A 46 -19.42 -3.02 -7.88
C ASP A 46 -20.61 -2.68 -6.97
N ASN A 47 -21.16 -3.67 -6.26
CA ASN A 47 -22.26 -3.46 -5.31
C ASN A 47 -21.86 -2.54 -4.16
N VAL A 48 -20.70 -2.77 -3.53
CA VAL A 48 -20.19 -1.90 -2.45
C VAL A 48 -19.97 -0.48 -2.97
N THR A 49 -19.41 -0.33 -4.18
CA THR A 49 -19.22 0.99 -4.82
C THR A 49 -20.54 1.75 -4.92
N LYS A 50 -21.60 1.13 -5.45
CA LYS A 50 -22.92 1.75 -5.61
C LYS A 50 -23.53 2.16 -4.27
N VAL A 51 -23.37 1.34 -3.24
CA VAL A 51 -23.84 1.67 -1.89
C VAL A 51 -23.07 2.89 -1.34
N LEU A 52 -21.74 2.88 -1.41
CA LEU A 52 -20.94 4.01 -0.95
C LEU A 52 -21.29 5.31 -1.69
N GLU A 53 -21.44 5.25 -3.00
CA GLU A 53 -21.85 6.39 -3.84
C GLU A 53 -23.18 7.00 -3.39
N ALA A 54 -24.20 6.16 -3.16
CA ALA A 54 -25.51 6.61 -2.70
C ALA A 54 -25.45 7.31 -1.33
N HIS A 55 -24.47 6.96 -0.49
CA HIS A 55 -24.27 7.54 0.83
C HIS A 55 -23.29 8.73 0.86
N LEU A 56 -22.53 9.00 -0.21
CA LEU A 56 -21.60 10.14 -0.28
C LEU A 56 -22.21 11.49 0.14
N PRO A 57 -23.45 11.88 -0.28
CA PRO A 57 -23.99 13.20 0.05
C PRO A 57 -24.07 13.49 1.55
N ASN A 58 -24.28 12.47 2.38
CA ASN A 58 -24.44 12.62 3.83
C ASN A 58 -23.27 12.07 4.64
N PHE A 59 -22.50 11.12 4.09
CA PHE A 59 -21.49 10.35 4.83
C PHE A 59 -20.08 10.43 4.22
N LYS A 60 -19.82 11.33 3.26
CA LYS A 60 -18.50 11.49 2.61
C LYS A 60 -17.33 11.50 3.60
N SER A 61 -17.42 12.25 4.70
CA SER A 61 -16.34 12.34 5.70
C SER A 61 -16.05 11.00 6.40
N LYS A 62 -17.09 10.24 6.76
CA LYS A 62 -16.94 8.90 7.35
C LYS A 62 -16.34 7.94 6.33
N ILE A 63 -16.84 7.94 5.09
CA ILE A 63 -16.35 7.06 4.01
C ILE A 63 -14.86 7.33 3.72
N LEU A 64 -14.45 8.60 3.58
CA LEU A 64 -13.04 8.98 3.42
C LEU A 64 -12.17 8.44 4.56
N ARG A 65 -12.62 8.60 5.81
CA ARG A 65 -11.91 8.11 6.99
C ARG A 65 -11.79 6.59 7.02
N LEU A 66 -12.86 5.87 6.69
CA LEU A 66 -12.87 4.41 6.62
C LEU A 66 -11.89 3.89 5.56
N LEU A 67 -11.93 4.46 4.35
CA LEU A 67 -11.03 4.08 3.26
C LEU A 67 -9.56 4.37 3.58
N CYS A 68 -9.26 5.53 4.17
CA CYS A 68 -7.91 5.83 4.67
C CYS A 68 -7.46 4.85 5.77
N THR A 69 -8.40 4.36 6.59
CA THR A 69 -8.11 3.41 7.67
C THR A 69 -7.75 2.04 7.09
N VAL A 70 -8.56 1.49 6.16
CA VAL A 70 -8.26 0.19 5.55
C VAL A 70 -7.02 0.22 4.66
N ALA A 71 -6.74 1.35 4.00
CA ALA A 71 -5.50 1.55 3.26
C ALA A 71 -4.24 1.42 4.13
N ARG A 72 -4.35 1.75 5.43
CA ARG A 72 -3.27 1.69 6.40
C ARG A 72 -3.21 0.36 7.15
N LEU A 73 -4.37 -0.20 7.48
CA LEU A 73 -4.49 -1.34 8.40
C LEU A 73 -4.63 -2.69 7.70
N LEU A 74 -5.12 -2.73 6.45
CA LEU A 74 -5.42 -3.97 5.72
C LEU A 74 -4.67 -4.05 4.37
N PRO A 75 -3.32 -3.93 4.36
CA PRO A 75 -2.54 -3.95 3.12
C PRO A 75 -2.65 -5.25 2.33
N GLN A 76 -2.98 -6.38 2.97
CA GLN A 76 -3.21 -7.66 2.30
C GLN A 76 -4.45 -7.64 1.37
N LYS A 77 -5.36 -6.67 1.55
CA LYS A 77 -6.56 -6.45 0.73
C LYS A 77 -6.42 -5.19 -0.15
N MET A 78 -5.20 -4.64 -0.29
CA MET A 78 -4.94 -3.34 -0.91
C MET A 78 -5.58 -3.19 -2.29
N THR A 79 -5.40 -4.16 -3.19
CA THR A 79 -5.88 -4.05 -4.58
C THR A 79 -7.40 -4.04 -4.71
N LEU A 80 -8.13 -4.56 -3.72
CA LEU A 80 -9.59 -4.44 -3.63
C LEU A 80 -10.00 -3.01 -3.32
N TYR A 81 -9.32 -2.41 -2.34
CA TYR A 81 -9.61 -1.06 -1.89
C TYR A 81 -9.18 0.01 -2.91
N THR A 82 -8.08 -0.20 -3.63
CA THR A 82 -7.68 0.70 -4.72
C THR A 82 -8.66 0.62 -5.88
N THR A 83 -9.14 -0.57 -6.23
CA THR A 83 -10.22 -0.76 -7.23
C THR A 83 -11.49 -0.03 -6.81
N LEU A 84 -11.93 -0.20 -5.56
CA LEU A 84 -13.10 0.49 -5.00
C LEU A 84 -12.96 2.02 -5.09
N VAL A 85 -11.79 2.56 -4.73
CA VAL A 85 -11.50 4.00 -4.85
C VAL A 85 -11.48 4.43 -6.32
N GLY A 86 -10.96 3.60 -7.23
CA GLY A 86 -10.99 3.83 -8.67
C GLY A 86 -12.41 4.03 -9.20
N LEU A 87 -13.32 3.12 -8.83
CA LEU A 87 -14.71 3.19 -9.25
C LEU A 87 -15.44 4.40 -8.64
N LEU A 88 -15.18 4.74 -7.37
CA LEU A 88 -15.73 5.96 -6.74
C LEU A 88 -15.18 7.24 -7.38
N ASN A 89 -13.93 7.26 -7.83
CA ASN A 89 -13.37 8.39 -8.57
C ASN A 89 -14.02 8.55 -9.95
N ALA A 90 -14.27 7.43 -10.64
CA ALA A 90 -14.94 7.43 -11.94
C ALA A 90 -16.35 8.04 -11.88
N THR A 91 -17.09 7.79 -10.78
CA THR A 91 -18.42 8.38 -10.57
C THR A 91 -18.37 9.79 -9.96
N ASN A 92 -17.37 10.07 -9.11
CA ASN A 92 -17.23 11.35 -8.43
C ASN A 92 -15.76 11.80 -8.34
N TYR A 93 -15.31 12.56 -9.35
CA TYR A 93 -13.95 13.09 -9.42
C TYR A 93 -13.54 13.91 -8.17
N ASN A 94 -14.45 14.72 -7.63
CA ASN A 94 -14.17 15.54 -6.44
C ASN A 94 -13.88 14.68 -5.21
N PHE A 95 -14.61 13.57 -5.05
CA PHE A 95 -14.34 12.60 -4.00
C PHE A 95 -12.94 11.98 -4.16
N GLY A 96 -12.56 11.59 -5.38
CA GLY A 96 -11.21 11.07 -5.67
C GLY A 96 -10.11 12.04 -5.26
N GLY A 97 -10.28 13.34 -5.58
CA GLY A 97 -9.33 14.38 -5.18
C GLY A 97 -9.23 14.55 -3.66
N GLU A 98 -10.36 14.64 -2.96
CA GLU A 98 -10.40 14.72 -1.49
C GLU A 98 -9.77 13.50 -0.82
N PHE A 99 -9.95 12.31 -1.40
CA PHE A 99 -9.35 11.07 -0.94
C PHE A 99 -7.82 11.08 -1.10
N VAL A 100 -7.30 11.44 -2.28
CA VAL A 100 -5.86 11.55 -2.53
C VAL A 100 -5.21 12.55 -1.57
N GLU A 101 -5.84 13.71 -1.34
CA GLU A 101 -5.35 14.67 -0.36
C GLU A 101 -5.35 14.11 1.07
N ALA A 102 -6.41 13.39 1.46
CA ALA A 102 -6.52 12.77 2.78
C ALA A 102 -5.41 11.71 2.98
N MET A 103 -5.11 10.91 1.95
CA MET A 103 -4.04 9.94 1.97
C MET A 103 -2.66 10.58 2.15
N ILE A 104 -2.37 11.70 1.46
CA ILE A 104 -1.11 12.43 1.63
C ILE A 104 -1.01 13.04 3.04
N ARG A 105 -2.11 13.61 3.57
CA ARG A 105 -2.15 14.08 4.96
C ARG A 105 -1.90 12.94 5.94
N GLN A 106 -2.53 11.79 5.74
CA GLN A 106 -2.35 10.60 6.59
C GLN A 106 -0.91 10.07 6.51
N LEU A 107 -0.29 10.06 5.33
CA LEU A 107 1.12 9.68 5.15
C LEU A 107 2.05 10.59 5.96
N LYS A 108 1.89 11.91 5.82
CA LYS A 108 2.69 12.89 6.58
C LYS A 108 2.50 12.73 8.09
N GLU A 109 1.28 12.48 8.55
CA GLU A 109 1.01 12.25 9.97
C GLU A 109 1.67 10.95 10.47
N CYS A 110 1.57 9.84 9.72
CA CYS A 110 2.23 8.59 10.09
C CYS A 110 3.75 8.79 10.25
N MET A 111 4.37 9.51 9.33
CA MET A 111 5.81 9.79 9.41
C MET A 111 6.16 10.67 10.60
N LYS A 112 5.34 11.68 10.90
CA LYS A 112 5.52 12.56 12.06
C LYS A 112 5.47 11.81 13.38
N VAL A 113 4.62 10.78 13.49
CA VAL A 113 4.52 9.94 14.70
C VAL A 113 5.34 8.64 14.61
N ASN A 114 6.35 8.59 13.72
CA ASN A 114 7.27 7.46 13.54
C ASN A 114 6.60 6.11 13.15
N LEU A 115 5.38 6.13 12.61
CA LEU A 115 4.65 4.97 12.09
C LEU A 115 5.09 4.61 10.66
N TYR A 116 6.39 4.42 10.48
CA TYR A 116 7.03 4.19 9.17
C TYR A 116 6.59 2.89 8.49
N ASN A 117 6.29 1.83 9.25
CA ASN A 117 5.76 0.59 8.67
C ASN A 117 4.37 0.80 8.06
N GLU A 118 3.52 1.58 8.71
CA GLU A 118 2.19 1.91 8.19
C GLU A 118 2.24 2.87 7.01
N ALA A 119 3.18 3.83 7.05
CA ALA A 119 3.44 4.74 5.95
C ALA A 119 3.82 4.01 4.65
N VAL A 120 4.51 2.86 4.71
CA VAL A 120 4.80 2.04 3.52
C VAL A 120 3.51 1.57 2.84
N TYR A 121 2.50 1.13 3.61
CA TYR A 121 1.23 0.69 3.02
C TYR A 121 0.50 1.83 2.32
N LEU A 122 0.53 3.03 2.90
CA LEU A 122 -0.05 4.22 2.26
C LEU A 122 0.68 4.56 0.94
N VAL A 123 2.01 4.45 0.90
CA VAL A 123 2.80 4.65 -0.32
C VAL A 123 2.46 3.60 -1.38
N ARG A 124 2.35 2.32 -1.01
CA ARG A 124 1.93 1.24 -1.93
C ARG A 124 0.49 1.45 -2.42
N PHE A 125 -0.41 1.90 -1.56
CA PHE A 125 -1.79 2.21 -1.92
C PHE A 125 -1.84 3.33 -2.95
N LEU A 126 -1.13 4.45 -2.71
CA LEU A 126 -1.00 5.55 -3.67
C LEU A 126 -0.36 5.08 -4.99
N SER A 127 0.59 4.15 -4.91
CA SER A 127 1.23 3.57 -6.09
C SER A 127 0.23 2.78 -6.93
N ASP A 128 -0.54 1.87 -6.32
CA ASP A 128 -1.49 1.02 -7.04
C ASP A 128 -2.73 1.78 -7.54
N LEU A 129 -3.05 2.93 -6.94
CA LEU A 129 -4.05 3.87 -7.48
C LEU A 129 -3.69 4.47 -8.84
N VAL A 130 -2.41 4.41 -9.26
CA VAL A 130 -2.02 4.74 -10.63
C VAL A 130 -2.62 3.73 -11.60
N ASN A 131 -2.55 2.43 -11.28
CA ASN A 131 -3.16 1.36 -12.09
C ASN A 131 -4.69 1.45 -12.12
N CYS A 132 -5.30 2.09 -11.12
CA CYS A 132 -6.75 2.31 -11.05
C CYS A 132 -7.19 3.64 -11.71
N HIS A 133 -6.30 4.32 -12.44
CA HIS A 133 -6.56 5.61 -13.08
C HIS A 133 -7.05 6.72 -12.12
N VAL A 134 -6.67 6.65 -10.85
CA VAL A 134 -6.96 7.71 -9.87
C VAL A 134 -5.81 8.71 -9.79
N ILE A 135 -4.57 8.23 -9.82
CA ILE A 135 -3.37 9.08 -9.74
C ILE A 135 -2.61 9.04 -11.07
N ALA A 136 -2.19 10.22 -11.54
CA ALA A 136 -1.37 10.32 -12.73
C ALA A 136 0.06 9.82 -12.46
N ALA A 137 0.55 8.88 -13.29
CA ALA A 137 1.88 8.29 -13.18
C ALA A 137 3.02 9.31 -13.00
N PRO A 138 3.07 10.45 -13.73
CA PRO A 138 4.13 11.45 -13.54
C PRO A 138 4.21 12.00 -12.11
N SER A 139 3.08 12.16 -11.43
CA SER A 139 3.06 12.66 -10.05
C SER A 139 3.58 11.63 -9.04
N MET A 140 3.38 10.34 -9.32
CA MET A 140 3.95 9.25 -8.51
C MET A 140 5.47 9.13 -8.72
N VAL A 141 5.94 9.29 -9.96
CA VAL A 141 7.39 9.33 -10.27
C VAL A 141 8.05 10.50 -9.53
N ALA A 142 7.48 11.70 -9.58
CA ALA A 142 8.03 12.86 -8.86
C ALA A 142 8.09 12.66 -7.33
N MET A 143 7.09 11.95 -6.76
CA MET A 143 7.12 11.56 -5.35
C MET A 143 8.27 10.58 -5.07
N PHE A 144 8.50 9.59 -5.93
CA PHE A 144 9.62 8.65 -5.79
C PHE A 144 10.99 9.28 -6.02
N GLU A 145 11.13 10.25 -6.92
CA GLU A 145 12.34 11.07 -7.03
C GLU A 145 12.62 11.77 -5.69
N SER A 146 11.59 12.38 -5.08
CA SER A 146 11.70 13.03 -3.78
C SER A 146 12.09 12.06 -2.66
N PHE A 147 11.63 10.81 -2.71
CA PHE A 147 12.03 9.76 -1.77
C PHE A 147 13.50 9.39 -1.92
N VAL A 148 13.94 9.12 -3.15
CA VAL A 148 15.32 8.67 -3.42
C VAL A 148 16.33 9.80 -3.21
N ASN A 149 15.92 11.06 -3.38
CA ASN A 149 16.74 12.23 -3.04
C ASN A 149 17.12 12.30 -1.55
N VAL A 150 16.37 11.65 -0.64
CA VAL A 150 16.76 11.53 0.78
C VAL A 150 18.12 10.84 0.93
N THR A 151 18.51 9.98 -0.01
CA THR A 151 19.84 9.34 0.00
C THR A 151 20.99 10.33 -0.21
N GLN A 152 20.71 11.56 -0.64
CA GLN A 152 21.69 12.63 -0.82
C GLN A 152 21.71 13.63 0.35
N GLU A 153 20.85 13.45 1.37
CA GLU A 153 20.92 14.25 2.59
C GLU A 153 22.22 13.97 3.35
N GLU A 154 22.88 15.03 3.82
CA GLU A 154 24.08 14.95 4.65
C GLU A 154 23.70 14.78 6.14
N ASP A 155 24.58 14.16 6.92
CA ASP A 155 24.44 14.01 8.38
C ASP A 155 23.13 13.35 8.87
N VAL A 156 22.54 12.46 8.07
CA VAL A 156 21.37 11.67 8.45
C VAL A 156 21.68 10.19 8.70
N PRO A 157 20.93 9.50 9.57
CA PRO A 157 21.11 8.07 9.81
C PRO A 157 20.84 7.22 8.55
N GLN A 158 21.64 6.18 8.32
CA GLN A 158 21.42 5.24 7.21
C GLN A 158 20.00 4.66 7.20
N VAL A 159 19.44 4.36 8.39
CA VAL A 159 18.07 3.82 8.55
C VAL A 159 16.97 4.75 8.04
N ARG A 160 17.23 6.06 7.96
CA ARG A 160 16.33 7.03 7.31
C ARG A 160 16.29 6.78 5.81
N CYS A 161 17.45 6.86 5.17
CA CYS A 161 17.62 6.66 3.73
C CYS A 161 17.12 5.28 3.30
N ASP A 162 17.45 4.25 4.08
CA ASP A 162 17.03 2.87 3.90
C ASP A 162 15.49 2.73 3.85
N TRP A 163 14.76 3.47 4.70
CA TRP A 163 13.30 3.41 4.69
C TRP A 163 12.69 4.00 3.42
N TYR A 164 13.16 5.16 2.95
CA TYR A 164 12.65 5.77 1.72
C TYR A 164 12.94 4.93 0.49
N VAL A 165 14.15 4.34 0.41
CA VAL A 165 14.52 3.40 -0.65
C VAL A 165 13.65 2.15 -0.59
N TYR A 166 13.41 1.60 0.60
CA TYR A 166 12.51 0.45 0.78
C TYR A 166 11.07 0.77 0.37
N ALA A 167 10.54 1.94 0.76
CA ALA A 167 9.19 2.36 0.42
C ALA A 167 9.01 2.53 -1.11
N PHE A 168 10.04 3.03 -1.80
CA PHE A 168 10.07 3.06 -3.26
C PHE A 168 10.13 1.65 -3.88
N LEU A 169 11.18 0.88 -3.58
CA LEU A 169 11.42 -0.43 -4.20
C LEU A 169 10.27 -1.39 -3.96
N SER A 170 9.72 -1.41 -2.74
CA SER A 170 8.64 -2.32 -2.38
C SER A 170 7.28 -1.93 -2.96
N SER A 171 7.14 -0.76 -3.61
CA SER A 171 5.92 -0.41 -4.36
C SER A 171 5.95 -0.87 -5.81
N LEU A 172 7.14 -1.14 -6.36
CA LEU A 172 7.32 -1.50 -7.76
C LEU A 172 6.65 -2.81 -8.20
N PRO A 173 6.45 -3.84 -7.33
CA PRO A 173 5.66 -5.00 -7.73
C PRO A 173 4.24 -4.64 -8.19
N TRP A 174 3.67 -3.58 -7.62
CA TRP A 174 2.32 -3.12 -7.97
C TRP A 174 2.32 -2.16 -9.16
N VAL A 175 3.18 -1.14 -9.15
CA VAL A 175 3.10 -0.01 -10.10
C VAL A 175 4.25 0.05 -11.12
N GLY A 176 5.30 -0.76 -10.94
CA GLY A 176 6.57 -0.61 -11.68
C GLY A 176 6.39 -0.63 -13.20
N LYS A 177 5.51 -1.49 -13.71
CA LYS A 177 5.16 -1.56 -15.13
C LYS A 177 4.61 -0.23 -15.65
N GLU A 178 3.55 0.29 -15.03
CA GLU A 178 2.87 1.52 -15.49
C GLU A 178 3.81 2.74 -15.41
N LEU A 179 4.60 2.87 -14.35
CA LEU A 179 5.56 3.97 -14.25
C LEU A 179 6.64 3.88 -15.32
N TYR A 180 7.17 2.67 -15.55
CA TYR A 180 8.22 2.47 -16.55
C TYR A 180 7.71 2.66 -17.98
N GLU A 181 6.48 2.25 -18.29
CA GLU A 181 5.86 2.47 -19.61
C GLU A 181 5.62 3.95 -19.92
N LYS A 182 5.32 4.77 -18.89
CA LYS A 182 5.05 6.20 -19.06
C LYS A 182 6.29 7.10 -18.93
N LYS A 183 7.28 6.67 -18.14
CA LYS A 183 8.38 7.49 -17.61
C LYS A 183 9.68 6.69 -17.46
N ASP A 184 10.04 5.93 -18.50
CA ASP A 184 11.22 5.04 -18.50
C ASP A 184 12.52 5.76 -18.13
N THR A 185 12.75 6.94 -18.72
CA THR A 185 13.99 7.72 -18.55
C THR A 185 14.13 8.21 -17.11
N GLU A 186 13.07 8.77 -16.54
CA GLU A 186 13.06 9.19 -15.13
C GLU A 186 13.19 7.99 -14.19
N MET A 187 12.51 6.87 -14.48
CA MET A 187 12.62 5.64 -13.68
C MET A 187 14.04 5.05 -13.71
N GLU A 188 14.72 5.04 -14.85
CA GLU A 188 16.14 4.63 -14.94
C GLU A 188 17.05 5.51 -14.09
N HIS A 189 16.81 6.82 -14.08
CA HIS A 189 17.58 7.74 -13.24
C HIS A 189 17.36 7.47 -11.73
N ILE A 190 16.12 7.23 -11.31
CA ILE A 190 15.79 6.87 -9.92
C ILE A 190 16.48 5.54 -9.54
N LEU A 191 16.35 4.51 -10.38
CA LEU A 191 16.95 3.19 -10.14
C LEU A 191 18.49 3.26 -10.07
N SER A 192 19.13 4.04 -10.94
CA SER A 192 20.58 4.29 -10.89
C SER A 192 21.01 4.97 -9.60
N THR A 193 20.24 5.96 -9.13
CA THR A 193 20.49 6.63 -7.84
C THR A 193 20.37 5.66 -6.67
N VAL A 194 19.35 4.79 -6.68
CA VAL A 194 19.19 3.73 -5.68
C VAL A 194 20.37 2.76 -5.72
N GLU A 195 20.78 2.28 -6.90
CA GLU A 195 21.90 1.35 -7.03
C GLU A 195 23.19 1.93 -6.44
N ASN A 196 23.48 3.20 -6.75
CA ASN A 196 24.64 3.92 -6.20
C ASN A 196 24.57 4.04 -4.68
N TYR A 197 23.38 4.31 -4.13
CA TYR A 197 23.17 4.31 -2.69
C TYR A 197 23.41 2.93 -2.07
N LEU A 198 22.82 1.87 -2.64
CA LEU A 198 22.95 0.51 -2.12
C LEU A 198 24.41 0.03 -2.06
N LYS A 199 25.22 0.37 -3.07
CA LYS A 199 26.66 0.03 -3.11
C LYS A 199 27.50 0.63 -1.98
N ARG A 200 27.10 1.78 -1.43
CA ARG A 200 27.84 2.47 -0.35
C ARG A 200 27.30 2.22 1.07
N ARG A 201 26.21 1.45 1.21
CA ARG A 201 25.62 1.15 2.53
C ARG A 201 26.56 0.32 3.40
N GLN A 202 26.57 0.64 4.69
CA GLN A 202 27.24 -0.18 5.69
C GLN A 202 26.39 -1.41 6.02
N LYS A 203 27.06 -2.57 6.08
CA LYS A 203 26.45 -3.89 6.36
C LYS A 203 26.85 -4.45 7.73
N THR A 204 27.27 -3.58 8.65
CA THR A 204 27.76 -3.94 9.99
C THR A 204 26.71 -4.64 10.85
N HIS A 205 25.42 -4.40 10.58
CA HIS A 205 24.30 -5.03 11.29
C HIS A 205 24.04 -6.48 10.86
N VAL A 206 24.50 -6.90 9.67
CA VAL A 206 24.11 -8.20 9.09
C VAL A 206 24.50 -9.38 9.98
N PRO A 207 25.74 -9.53 10.47
CA PRO A 207 26.12 -10.68 11.31
C PRO A 207 25.33 -10.79 12.61
N MET A 208 24.82 -9.66 13.13
CA MET A 208 24.01 -9.62 14.34
C MET A 208 22.57 -10.07 14.10
N LEU A 209 22.06 -9.91 12.88
CA LEU A 209 20.65 -10.16 12.54
C LEU A 209 20.42 -11.48 11.80
N GLN A 210 21.48 -12.13 11.31
CA GLN A 210 21.37 -13.43 10.65
C GLN A 210 20.92 -14.52 11.62
N VAL A 211 19.93 -15.31 11.21
CA VAL A 211 19.53 -16.54 11.93
C VAL A 211 20.62 -17.62 11.78
N TRP A 212 21.22 -17.71 10.59
CA TRP A 212 22.36 -18.57 10.29
C TRP A 212 23.45 -17.79 9.57
N SER A 213 24.70 -17.97 9.99
CA SER A 213 25.87 -17.32 9.39
C SER A 213 26.46 -18.08 8.20
N VAL A 214 25.92 -19.27 7.90
CA VAL A 214 26.36 -20.08 6.76
C VAL A 214 25.52 -19.76 5.53
N ASP A 215 26.18 -19.55 4.39
CA ASP A 215 25.49 -19.16 3.15
C ASP A 215 24.80 -20.33 2.43
N LYS A 216 25.03 -21.56 2.89
CA LYS A 216 24.47 -22.78 2.31
C LYS A 216 23.56 -23.49 3.32
N PRO A 217 22.40 -24.04 2.88
CA PRO A 217 21.89 -24.03 1.51
C PRO A 217 21.32 -22.68 1.06
N HIS A 218 20.90 -21.82 1.99
CA HIS A 218 20.31 -20.52 1.69
C HIS A 218 21.01 -19.38 2.44
N PRO A 219 21.52 -18.36 1.74
CA PRO A 219 22.07 -17.19 2.39
C PRO A 219 20.97 -16.39 3.08
N GLN A 220 21.28 -15.85 4.26
CA GLN A 220 20.42 -14.91 4.97
C GLN A 220 20.80 -13.50 4.53
N GLU A 221 20.11 -13.01 3.49
CA GLU A 221 20.44 -11.77 2.79
C GLU A 221 19.94 -10.52 3.52
N GLU A 222 20.68 -9.42 3.39
CA GLU A 222 20.22 -8.11 3.86
C GLU A 222 18.99 -7.67 3.05
N TYR A 223 17.97 -7.14 3.73
CA TYR A 223 16.64 -6.99 3.14
C TYR A 223 16.58 -6.07 1.91
N LEU A 224 17.41 -5.02 1.84
CA LEU A 224 17.45 -4.12 0.68
C LEU A 224 18.24 -4.71 -0.48
N ASP A 225 19.31 -5.47 -0.21
CA ASP A 225 20.01 -6.21 -1.27
C ASP A 225 19.10 -7.27 -1.88
N CYS A 226 18.40 -8.03 -1.05
CA CYS A 226 17.43 -9.05 -1.48
C CYS A 226 16.31 -8.41 -2.31
N LEU A 227 15.72 -7.32 -1.83
CA LEU A 227 14.66 -6.61 -2.56
C LEU A 227 15.18 -6.01 -3.87
N TRP A 228 16.39 -5.45 -3.88
CA TRP A 228 17.00 -4.95 -5.11
C TRP A 228 17.16 -6.06 -6.15
N ALA A 229 17.67 -7.23 -5.76
CA ALA A 229 17.78 -8.37 -6.68
C ALA A 229 16.41 -8.80 -7.24
N GLN A 230 15.36 -8.77 -6.41
CA GLN A 230 13.99 -9.06 -6.82
C GLN A 230 13.47 -8.05 -7.85
N ILE A 231 13.65 -6.75 -7.61
CA ILE A 231 13.25 -5.70 -8.54
C ILE A 231 14.04 -5.77 -9.85
N GLN A 232 15.35 -6.04 -9.79
CA GLN A 232 16.17 -6.20 -10.98
C GLN A 232 15.74 -7.40 -11.83
N LYS A 233 15.35 -8.52 -11.19
CA LYS A 233 14.72 -9.65 -11.90
C LYS A 233 13.41 -9.24 -12.54
N MET A 234 12.51 -8.60 -11.80
CA MET A 234 11.22 -8.14 -12.34
C MET A 234 11.39 -7.18 -13.53
N LYS A 235 12.33 -6.23 -13.45
CA LYS A 235 12.69 -5.35 -14.56
C LYS A 235 13.19 -6.13 -15.79
N LYS A 236 14.07 -7.11 -15.58
CA LYS A 236 14.56 -8.01 -16.64
C LYS A 236 13.42 -8.81 -17.29
N ASP A 237 12.42 -9.16 -16.51
CA ASP A 237 11.21 -9.86 -16.96
C ASP A 237 10.12 -8.89 -17.46
N HIS A 238 10.50 -7.69 -17.93
CA HIS A 238 9.61 -6.67 -18.49
C HIS A 238 8.46 -6.27 -17.53
N TRP A 239 8.79 -6.14 -16.25
CA TRP A 239 7.85 -5.76 -15.19
C TRP A 239 6.64 -6.67 -15.06
N GLN A 240 6.76 -7.93 -15.49
CA GLN A 240 5.71 -8.95 -15.33
C GLN A 240 5.91 -9.74 -14.04
N GLU A 241 4.81 -10.05 -13.37
CA GLU A 241 4.75 -10.92 -12.19
C GLU A 241 3.47 -11.79 -12.26
N ARG A 242 3.39 -12.84 -11.44
CA ARG A 242 2.35 -13.88 -11.56
C ARG A 242 1.50 -14.09 -10.29
N HIS A 243 1.55 -13.19 -9.31
CA HIS A 243 0.93 -13.43 -8.01
C HIS A 243 -0.12 -12.39 -7.61
N ILE A 244 0.12 -11.10 -7.88
CA ILE A 244 -0.77 -10.03 -7.41
C ILE A 244 -2.12 -10.14 -8.11
N LEU A 245 -3.19 -10.27 -7.33
CA LEU A 245 -4.56 -10.14 -7.82
C LEU A 245 -4.88 -8.67 -8.07
N ARG A 246 -5.38 -8.35 -9.27
CA ARG A 246 -5.61 -6.99 -9.77
C ARG A 246 -7.08 -6.82 -10.21
N PRO A 247 -8.04 -6.69 -9.27
CA PRO A 247 -9.46 -6.67 -9.59
C PRO A 247 -9.86 -5.55 -10.57
N TYR A 248 -9.17 -4.41 -10.50
CA TYR A 248 -9.37 -3.27 -11.40
C TYR A 248 -9.23 -3.60 -12.89
N LEU A 249 -8.52 -4.69 -13.27
CA LEU A 249 -8.44 -5.14 -14.67
C LEU A 249 -9.81 -5.56 -15.24
N ALA A 250 -10.74 -6.01 -14.39
CA ALA A 250 -12.10 -6.35 -14.82
C ALA A 250 -12.99 -5.11 -15.08
N PHE A 251 -12.51 -3.92 -14.68
CA PHE A 251 -13.24 -2.65 -14.79
C PHE A 251 -12.57 -1.66 -15.74
N ASP A 252 -11.69 -2.14 -16.62
CA ASP A 252 -10.87 -1.33 -17.52
C ASP A 252 -11.70 -0.30 -18.33
N SER A 253 -12.87 -0.72 -18.82
CA SER A 253 -13.79 0.15 -19.58
C SER A 253 -14.30 1.35 -18.78
N VAL A 254 -14.45 1.21 -17.46
CA VAL A 254 -14.90 2.29 -16.57
C VAL A 254 -13.72 3.15 -16.13
N LEU A 255 -12.62 2.51 -15.74
CA LEU A 255 -11.47 3.20 -15.15
C LEU A 255 -10.68 4.02 -16.19
N CYS A 256 -10.59 3.54 -17.44
CA CYS A 256 -9.91 4.29 -18.50
C CYS A 256 -10.59 5.62 -18.86
N GLU A 257 -11.90 5.75 -18.62
CA GLU A 257 -12.66 6.99 -18.86
C GLU A 257 -12.56 7.97 -17.68
N ALA A 258 -12.05 7.52 -16.52
CA ALA A 258 -11.94 8.34 -15.34
C ALA A 258 -10.83 9.40 -15.48
N LEU A 259 -11.09 10.60 -14.96
CA LEU A 259 -10.08 11.65 -14.85
C LEU A 259 -9.11 11.33 -13.70
N GLN A 260 -7.82 11.54 -13.96
CA GLN A 260 -6.74 11.33 -12.99
C GLN A 260 -6.44 12.60 -12.18
N HIS A 261 -5.95 12.42 -10.97
CA HIS A 261 -5.47 13.47 -10.07
C HIS A 261 -3.94 13.52 -10.06
N ASN A 262 -3.38 14.70 -9.89
CA ASN A 262 -1.95 14.85 -9.59
C ASN A 262 -1.75 14.85 -8.08
N LEU A 263 -0.75 14.09 -7.60
CA LEU A 263 -0.31 14.23 -6.22
C LEU A 263 0.21 15.66 -5.95
N PRO A 264 -0.09 16.25 -4.79
CA PRO A 264 0.60 17.46 -4.36
C PRO A 264 2.10 17.18 -4.21
N PRO A 265 2.98 18.18 -4.44
CA PRO A 265 4.41 18.02 -4.23
C PRO A 265 4.71 17.44 -2.84
N PHE A 266 5.48 16.35 -2.83
CA PHE A 266 5.88 15.69 -1.60
C PHE A 266 7.29 16.12 -1.21
N THR A 267 7.43 16.60 0.02
CA THR A 267 8.73 16.85 0.64
C THR A 267 8.85 15.92 1.83
N ALA A 268 9.92 15.13 1.85
CA ALA A 268 10.26 14.28 2.99
C ALA A 268 10.34 15.13 4.27
N PRO A 269 9.63 14.77 5.36
CA PRO A 269 9.82 15.42 6.65
C PRO A 269 11.31 15.37 7.03
N PRO A 270 11.90 16.51 7.47
CA PRO A 270 13.32 16.57 7.78
C PRO A 270 13.65 15.63 8.94
N HIS A 271 14.89 15.14 8.99
CA HIS A 271 15.36 14.39 10.15
C HIS A 271 15.37 15.28 11.39
N ALA A 272 14.83 14.75 12.49
CA ALA A 272 14.89 15.36 13.81
C ALA A 272 15.38 14.33 14.86
N ALA A 273 15.78 14.83 16.03
CA ALA A 273 16.32 13.98 17.11
C ALA A 273 15.30 12.96 17.66
N ASP A 274 14.00 13.25 17.52
CA ASP A 274 12.88 12.38 17.88
C ASP A 274 12.41 11.47 16.73
N SER A 275 13.07 11.53 15.56
CA SER A 275 12.79 10.62 14.45
C SER A 275 13.30 9.21 14.76
N VAL A 276 12.39 8.24 14.71
CA VAL A 276 12.68 6.83 14.99
C VAL A 276 12.34 5.99 13.77
N TYR A 277 13.36 5.57 13.04
CA TYR A 277 13.21 4.77 11.82
C TYR A 277 13.24 3.26 12.11
N PRO A 278 12.61 2.43 11.24
CA PRO A 278 12.70 0.99 11.38
C PRO A 278 14.15 0.48 11.31
N MET A 279 14.46 -0.55 12.11
CA MET A 279 15.74 -1.24 12.03
C MET A 279 15.90 -1.95 10.67
N PRO A 280 17.16 -2.12 10.20
CA PRO A 280 17.43 -2.99 9.07
C PRO A 280 17.04 -4.44 9.40
N ARG A 281 16.82 -5.24 8.37
CA ARG A 281 16.37 -6.64 8.51
C ARG A 281 17.26 -7.57 7.68
N VAL A 282 17.24 -8.83 8.04
CA VAL A 282 17.80 -9.92 7.24
C VAL A 282 16.64 -10.84 6.86
N THR A 283 16.54 -11.17 5.57
CA THR A 283 15.48 -12.01 5.02
C THR A 283 15.69 -13.44 5.48
N PHE A 284 14.71 -13.98 6.21
CA PHE A 284 14.74 -15.38 6.61
C PHE A 284 14.50 -16.30 5.41
N ARG A 285 15.38 -17.28 5.21
CA ARG A 285 15.25 -18.22 4.09
C ARG A 285 15.67 -19.62 4.50
N MET A 286 14.77 -20.59 4.31
CA MET A 286 15.04 -22.00 4.61
C MET A 286 14.43 -22.98 3.60
N PHE A 287 13.65 -22.48 2.63
CA PHE A 287 12.96 -23.28 1.64
C PHE A 287 13.23 -22.79 0.23
N ASP A 288 13.39 -23.74 -0.69
CA ASP A 288 13.31 -23.56 -2.14
C ASP A 288 12.37 -24.59 -2.80
N TYR A 289 12.36 -24.60 -4.14
CA TYR A 289 11.47 -25.46 -4.91
C TYR A 289 11.79 -26.95 -4.80
N THR A 290 12.96 -27.33 -4.29
CA THR A 290 13.38 -28.72 -4.12
C THR A 290 12.82 -29.36 -2.85
N ASP A 291 12.39 -28.55 -1.89
CA ASP A 291 11.78 -29.01 -0.62
C ASP A 291 10.33 -29.49 -0.79
N ASP A 292 9.66 -29.10 -1.89
CA ASP A 292 8.31 -29.54 -2.26
C ASP A 292 8.24 -29.92 -3.75
N PRO A 293 8.79 -31.09 -4.16
CA PRO A 293 8.90 -31.48 -5.56
C PRO A 293 7.58 -31.91 -6.20
N GLU A 294 6.58 -32.28 -5.39
CA GLU A 294 5.26 -32.74 -5.87
C GLU A 294 4.21 -31.63 -5.89
N GLY A 295 4.46 -30.53 -5.17
CA GLY A 295 3.56 -29.38 -5.08
C GLY A 295 3.73 -28.33 -6.20
N PRO A 296 2.98 -27.22 -6.12
CA PRO A 296 3.20 -26.06 -6.97
C PRO A 296 4.62 -25.52 -6.82
N ILE A 297 5.24 -25.15 -7.94
CA ILE A 297 6.62 -24.64 -7.94
C ILE A 297 6.73 -23.39 -7.05
N MET A 298 7.53 -23.48 -6.00
CA MET A 298 7.80 -22.37 -5.09
C MET A 298 8.51 -21.21 -5.81
N PRO A 299 8.03 -19.96 -5.67
CA PRO A 299 8.75 -18.80 -6.17
C PRO A 299 10.15 -18.68 -5.55
N GLY A 300 11.16 -18.49 -6.40
CA GLY A 300 12.56 -18.39 -5.98
C GLY A 300 12.84 -17.17 -5.11
N SER A 301 13.90 -17.22 -4.30
CA SER A 301 14.27 -16.17 -3.33
C SER A 301 14.36 -14.75 -3.91
N HIS A 302 14.82 -14.63 -5.16
CA HIS A 302 14.95 -13.36 -5.87
C HIS A 302 13.80 -13.05 -6.82
N SER A 303 12.62 -13.65 -6.64
CA SER A 303 11.40 -13.26 -7.36
C SER A 303 10.55 -12.30 -6.52
N VAL A 304 9.85 -11.37 -7.18
CA VAL A 304 8.93 -10.45 -6.49
C VAL A 304 7.70 -11.16 -5.94
N GLU A 305 7.29 -12.27 -6.55
CA GLU A 305 6.21 -13.11 -6.02
C GLU A 305 6.56 -13.62 -4.62
N ARG A 306 7.81 -14.08 -4.41
CA ARG A 306 8.27 -14.52 -3.08
C ARG A 306 8.16 -13.39 -2.05
N PHE A 307 8.56 -12.18 -2.43
CA PHE A 307 8.45 -10.99 -1.59
C PHE A 307 6.99 -10.67 -1.24
N VAL A 308 6.10 -10.61 -2.24
CA VAL A 308 4.70 -10.23 -2.04
C VAL A 308 3.96 -11.28 -1.22
N ILE A 309 4.20 -12.57 -1.45
CA ILE A 309 3.61 -13.66 -0.67
C ILE A 309 3.97 -13.51 0.81
N GLU A 310 5.27 -13.37 1.12
CA GLU A 310 5.75 -13.26 2.49
C GLU A 310 5.23 -12.00 3.19
N GLU A 311 5.25 -10.86 2.48
CA GLU A 311 4.73 -9.60 2.98
C GLU A 311 3.23 -9.70 3.33
N ASN A 312 2.43 -10.30 2.45
CA ASN A 312 0.99 -10.49 2.68
C ASN A 312 0.73 -11.42 3.87
N LEU A 313 1.44 -12.54 3.96
CA LEU A 313 1.33 -13.47 5.10
C LEU A 313 1.70 -12.80 6.43
N HIS A 314 2.78 -12.01 6.45
CA HIS A 314 3.13 -11.21 7.63
C HIS A 314 2.05 -10.19 7.99
N CYS A 315 1.43 -9.53 7.00
CA CYS A 315 0.33 -8.59 7.22
C CYS A 315 -0.93 -9.26 7.77
N ILE A 316 -1.25 -10.47 7.28
CA ILE A 316 -2.35 -11.29 7.78
C ILE A 316 -2.12 -11.64 9.25
N ILE A 317 -0.96 -12.20 9.59
CA ILE A 317 -0.61 -12.55 10.97
C ILE A 317 -0.70 -11.30 11.87
N ARG A 318 -0.17 -10.16 11.41
CA ARG A 318 -0.25 -8.90 12.16
C ARG A 318 -1.70 -8.44 12.40
N SER A 319 -2.61 -8.70 11.47
CA SER A 319 -4.02 -8.32 11.58
C SER A 319 -4.75 -9.23 12.58
N PHE A 320 -4.45 -10.53 12.58
CA PHE A 320 -5.23 -11.55 13.30
C PHE A 320 -4.47 -12.26 14.44
N TRP A 321 -3.32 -11.74 14.89
CA TRP A 321 -2.47 -12.42 15.89
C TRP A 321 -3.17 -12.75 17.22
N LYS A 322 -4.24 -12.03 17.57
CA LYS A 322 -5.04 -12.27 18.78
C LYS A 322 -6.02 -13.44 18.63
N GLU A 323 -6.36 -13.82 17.40
CA GLU A 323 -7.43 -14.78 17.11
C GLU A 323 -6.89 -15.91 16.23
N ARG A 324 -6.33 -16.93 16.88
CA ARG A 324 -5.64 -18.05 16.23
C ARG A 324 -6.46 -18.87 15.21
N MET A 325 -7.78 -18.70 15.16
CA MET A 325 -8.70 -19.47 14.30
C MET A 325 -9.35 -18.62 13.20
N THR A 326 -9.15 -17.30 13.17
CA THR A 326 -9.93 -16.36 12.35
C THR A 326 -9.41 -16.22 10.90
N TRP A 327 -8.48 -17.09 10.48
CA TRP A 327 -7.94 -17.09 9.11
C TRP A 327 -7.72 -18.51 8.59
#